data_AF-A0A226HAR7-F1
#
_entry.id   AF-A0A226HAR7-F1
#
_cell.length_a   1.000
_cell.length_b   1.000
_cell.length_c   1.000
_cell.angle_alpha   90.00
_cell.angle_beta   90.00
_cell.angle_gamma   90.00
#
_symmetry.space_group_name_H-M   'P 1'
#
loop_
_entity.id
_entity.type
_entity.pdbx_description
1 polymer ?
#
loop_
_entity_poly.entity_id
_entity_poly.type
_entity_poly.pdbx_seq_one_letter_code
_entity_poly.pdbx_strand_id
1 'polypeptide(L)'
;MNLKLPLFVFLLISTLACAQESMVVNGSKPWPATENYTFICEKYAYTGETDVQIAKTDKGGILKLTVKTANDIVRIAGGLYVDLANGDVIACVDRNVKEAADGKTSSYYYFTPAEFNKLKNTDIKAIRFILAGGPTTFGNQTGYFTTINRTAYFSTAFDTSKKTFNTASAISLL
;
A
#
# COMPACT_ATOMS: atom_id res chain seq x y z
N MET A 1 -41.76 34.67 -0.53
CA MET A 1 -40.36 34.55 -0.99
C MET A 1 -39.52 33.87 0.11
N ASN A 2 -39.52 32.54 0.19
CA ASN A 2 -38.75 31.77 1.20
C ASN A 2 -37.87 30.70 0.53
N LEU A 3 -37.22 31.04 -0.58
CA LEU A 3 -36.31 30.15 -1.32
C LEU A 3 -34.94 29.96 -0.63
N LYS A 4 -34.69 30.66 0.50
CA LYS A 4 -33.37 30.69 1.16
C LYS A 4 -33.04 29.39 1.91
N LEU A 5 -34.04 28.69 2.44
CA LEU A 5 -33.87 27.45 3.20
C LEU A 5 -33.52 26.22 2.32
N PRO A 6 -34.21 25.94 1.20
CA PRO A 6 -33.86 24.78 0.36
C PRO A 6 -32.49 24.91 -0.33
N LEU A 7 -32.06 26.14 -0.63
CA LEU A 7 -30.74 26.39 -1.22
C LEU A 7 -29.59 26.02 -0.26
N PHE A 8 -29.79 26.28 1.05
CA PHE A 8 -28.80 25.97 2.08
C PHE A 8 -28.66 24.46 2.32
N VAL A 9 -29.77 23.71 2.24
CA VAL A 9 -29.79 22.25 2.35
C VAL A 9 -29.13 21.59 1.13
N PHE A 10 -29.36 22.12 -0.08
CA PHE A 10 -28.70 21.62 -1.29
C PHE A 10 -27.17 21.82 -1.26
N LEU A 11 -26.69 22.92 -0.67
CA LEU A 11 -25.25 23.17 -0.50
C LEU A 11 -24.60 22.18 0.48
N LEU A 12 -25.29 21.79 1.55
CA LEU A 12 -24.80 20.84 2.56
C LEU A 12 -24.68 19.40 2.05
N ILE A 13 -25.44 19.01 1.01
CA ILE A 13 -25.36 17.67 0.41
C ILE A 13 -24.16 17.58 -0.56
N SER A 14 -23.70 18.71 -1.11
CA SER A 14 -22.60 18.74 -2.07
C SER A 14 -21.21 18.49 -1.47
N THR A 15 -21.07 18.46 -0.15
CA THR A 15 -19.79 18.26 0.55
C THR A 15 -19.51 16.81 0.94
N LEU A 16 -20.36 15.85 0.56
CA LEU A 16 -20.06 14.42 0.65
C LEU A 16 -19.14 13.95 -0.49
N ALA A 17 -18.15 14.77 -0.85
CA ALA A 17 -17.04 14.31 -1.66
C ALA A 17 -16.22 13.35 -0.78
N CYS A 18 -16.34 12.04 -1.01
CA CYS A 18 -15.39 11.09 -0.47
C CYS A 18 -13.99 11.54 -0.93
N ALA A 19 -13.17 12.01 0.00
CA ALA A 19 -11.79 12.36 -0.29
C ALA A 19 -11.03 11.07 -0.64
N GLN A 20 -11.00 10.75 -1.93
CA GLN A 20 -10.23 9.64 -2.47
C GLN A 20 -8.74 9.99 -2.38
N GLU A 21 -7.95 9.11 -1.79
CA GLU A 21 -6.50 9.31 -1.74
C GLU A 21 -5.90 9.30 -3.15
N SER A 22 -4.72 9.87 -3.29
CA SER A 22 -4.01 9.89 -4.56
C SER A 22 -2.55 9.49 -4.41
N MET A 23 -2.01 8.85 -5.45
CA MET A 23 -0.62 8.45 -5.55
C MET A 23 0.04 9.20 -6.69
N VAL A 24 1.18 9.83 -6.41
CA VAL A 24 2.06 10.44 -7.42
C VAL A 24 3.31 9.58 -7.50
N VAL A 25 3.73 9.25 -8.72
CA VAL A 25 4.92 8.42 -8.96
C VAL A 25 5.88 9.21 -9.83
N ASN A 26 7.07 9.55 -9.32
CA ASN A 26 8.09 10.29 -10.08
C ASN A 26 7.58 11.57 -10.77
N GLY A 27 6.71 12.34 -10.11
CA GLY A 27 6.14 13.57 -10.68
C GLY A 27 5.08 13.35 -11.77
N SER A 28 4.52 12.13 -11.90
CA SER A 28 3.37 11.87 -12.77
C SER A 28 2.13 12.65 -12.36
N LYS A 29 1.09 12.62 -13.20
CA LYS A 29 -0.26 13.00 -12.75
C LYS A 29 -0.65 12.18 -11.51
N PRO A 30 -1.40 12.75 -10.55
CA PRO A 30 -1.95 11.99 -9.43
C PRO A 30 -2.90 10.91 -9.92
N TRP A 31 -2.77 9.71 -9.36
CA TRP A 31 -3.63 8.56 -9.65
C TRP A 31 -4.57 8.32 -8.47
N PRO A 32 -5.86 8.00 -8.70
CA PRO A 32 -6.76 7.60 -7.63
C PRO A 32 -6.23 6.35 -6.92
N ALA A 33 -6.14 6.42 -5.60
CA ALA A 33 -5.51 5.41 -4.78
C ALA A 33 -6.38 5.00 -3.58
N THR A 34 -6.11 3.81 -3.05
CA THR A 34 -6.65 3.36 -1.78
C THR A 34 -6.06 4.15 -0.62
N GLU A 35 -6.66 4.00 0.56
CA GLU A 35 -5.97 4.31 1.82
C GLU A 35 -4.65 3.54 1.92
N ASN A 36 -3.73 4.05 2.74
CA ASN A 36 -2.48 3.36 3.04
C ASN A 36 -2.72 2.26 4.09
N TYR A 37 -2.38 1.02 3.75
CA TYR A 37 -2.56 -0.14 4.61
C TYR A 37 -1.26 -0.50 5.32
N THR A 38 -1.30 -0.58 6.65
CA THR A 38 -0.15 -1.05 7.42
C THR A 38 -0.21 -2.57 7.57
N PHE A 39 0.58 -3.27 6.76
CA PHE A 39 0.75 -4.72 6.86
C PHE A 39 1.86 -5.06 7.85
N ILE A 40 1.77 -6.25 8.45
CA ILE A 40 2.73 -6.70 9.46
C ILE A 40 3.86 -7.49 8.81
N CYS A 41 5.11 -7.16 9.11
CA CYS A 41 6.31 -7.86 8.65
C CYS A 41 7.16 -8.33 9.84
N GLU A 42 6.80 -9.47 10.42
CA GLU A 42 7.38 -9.98 11.68
C GLU A 42 8.91 -10.09 11.68
N LYS A 43 9.49 -10.49 10.55
CA LYS A 43 10.94 -10.68 10.43
C LYS A 43 11.72 -9.36 10.32
N TYR A 44 11.05 -8.24 10.01
CA TYR A 44 11.72 -6.97 9.86
C TYR A 44 11.84 -6.24 11.21
N ALA A 45 12.94 -6.49 11.92
CA ALA A 45 13.12 -6.05 13.30
C ALA A 45 13.12 -4.52 13.54
N TYR A 46 13.25 -3.69 12.49
CA TYR A 46 13.26 -2.24 12.67
C TYR A 46 11.88 -1.71 13.08
N THR A 47 10.82 -2.11 12.37
CA THR A 47 9.45 -1.65 12.66
C THR A 47 8.41 -2.76 12.75
N GLY A 48 8.69 -3.94 12.18
CA GLY A 48 7.70 -5.02 12.09
C GLY A 48 6.53 -4.70 11.17
N GLU A 49 6.60 -3.63 10.36
CA GLU A 49 5.48 -3.06 9.62
C GLU A 49 5.91 -2.56 8.23
N THR A 50 4.99 -2.63 7.28
CA THR A 50 5.14 -2.07 5.93
C THR A 50 3.86 -1.38 5.50
N ASP A 51 4.00 -0.27 4.80
CA ASP A 51 2.87 0.48 4.26
C ASP A 51 2.62 0.07 2.80
N VAL A 52 1.36 -0.24 2.49
CA VAL A 52 0.90 -0.76 1.19
C VAL A 52 -0.22 0.13 0.67
N GLN A 53 -0.04 0.70 -0.51
CA GLN A 53 -1.08 1.48 -1.18
C GLN A 53 -1.24 1.01 -2.62
N ILE A 54 -2.48 0.98 -3.11
CA ILE A 54 -2.80 0.58 -4.48
C ILE A 54 -3.42 1.77 -5.21
N ALA A 55 -2.94 2.06 -6.42
CA ALA A 55 -3.52 3.07 -7.31
C ALA A 55 -4.01 2.47 -8.62
N LYS A 56 -5.04 3.09 -9.20
CA LYS A 56 -5.55 2.73 -10.54
C LYS A 56 -4.95 3.65 -11.59
N THR A 57 -4.57 3.05 -12.71
CA THR A 57 -4.07 3.77 -13.88
C THR A 57 -4.86 3.39 -15.12
N ASP A 58 -4.60 4.10 -16.21
CA ASP A 58 -5.19 3.79 -17.52
C ASP A 58 -4.74 2.41 -18.07
N LYS A 59 -3.67 1.81 -17.51
CA LYS A 59 -3.04 0.56 -17.98
C LYS A 59 -3.11 -0.59 -16.96
N GLY A 60 -3.94 -0.47 -15.93
CA GLY A 60 -4.03 -1.43 -14.83
C GLY A 60 -3.86 -0.72 -13.49
N GLY A 61 -2.89 -1.12 -12.68
CA GLY A 61 -2.68 -0.51 -11.37
C GLY A 61 -1.22 -0.40 -10.96
N ILE A 62 -1.00 0.28 -9.84
CA ILE A 62 0.31 0.46 -9.21
C ILE A 62 0.19 0.03 -7.75
N LEU A 63 1.13 -0.80 -7.29
CA LEU A 63 1.39 -1.07 -5.88
C LEU A 63 2.56 -0.20 -5.44
N LYS A 64 2.35 0.60 -4.40
CA LYS A 64 3.41 1.24 -3.62
C LYS A 64 3.64 0.42 -2.37
N LEU A 65 4.85 -0.10 -2.22
CA LEU A 65 5.33 -0.72 -0.99
C LEU A 65 6.33 0.22 -0.33
N THR A 66 6.09 0.58 0.93
CA THR A 66 6.96 1.47 1.70
C THR A 66 7.41 0.78 2.97
N VAL A 67 8.70 0.85 3.26
CA VAL A 67 9.27 0.38 4.53
C VAL A 67 10.06 1.50 5.17
N LYS A 68 9.98 1.59 6.51
CA LYS A 68 10.87 2.45 7.29
C LYS A 68 12.25 1.82 7.31
N THR A 69 13.30 2.62 7.21
CA THR A 69 14.70 2.18 7.18
C THR A 69 15.51 3.00 8.17
N ALA A 70 16.48 2.37 8.84
CA ALA A 70 17.37 3.10 9.75
C ALA A 70 18.40 3.98 9.02
N ASN A 71 18.55 3.83 7.70
CA ASN A 71 19.45 4.62 6.86
C ASN A 71 18.94 4.68 5.41
N ASP A 72 19.57 5.53 4.61
CA ASP A 72 19.28 5.79 3.19
C ASP A 72 19.90 4.75 2.24
N ILE A 73 20.76 3.87 2.74
CA ILE A 73 21.43 2.82 1.96
C ILE A 73 20.46 1.65 1.69
N VAL A 74 19.59 1.35 2.66
CA VAL A 74 18.61 0.26 2.54
C VAL A 74 17.50 0.62 1.57
N ARG A 75 17.24 -0.31 0.67
CA ARG A 75 16.23 -0.18 -0.39
C ARG A 75 15.49 -1.48 -0.60
N ILE A 76 14.24 -1.37 -1.04
CA ILE A 76 13.53 -2.50 -1.62
C ILE A 76 14.17 -2.83 -2.97
N ALA A 77 14.48 -4.09 -3.19
CA ALA A 77 15.23 -4.56 -4.37
C ALA A 77 14.51 -5.71 -5.06
N GLY A 78 14.69 -5.81 -6.38
CA GLY A 78 14.20 -6.94 -7.15
C GLY A 78 12.67 -6.98 -7.25
N GLY A 79 12.21 -8.03 -7.92
CA GLY A 79 10.78 -8.28 -8.07
C GLY A 79 10.14 -8.61 -6.72
N LEU A 80 8.82 -8.46 -6.66
CA LEU A 80 8.01 -8.87 -5.51
C LEU A 80 6.94 -9.86 -5.93
N TYR A 81 6.39 -10.58 -4.96
CA TYR A 81 5.24 -11.46 -5.17
C TYR A 81 4.09 -11.01 -4.30
N VAL A 82 2.92 -10.84 -4.89
CA VAL A 82 1.66 -10.56 -4.19
C VAL A 82 0.87 -11.86 -4.11
N ASP A 83 0.74 -12.40 -2.90
CA ASP A 83 -0.05 -13.60 -2.64
C ASP A 83 -1.48 -13.17 -2.30
N LEU A 84 -2.45 -13.70 -3.05
CA LEU A 84 -3.87 -13.40 -2.89
C LEU A 84 -4.55 -14.39 -1.95
N ALA A 85 -5.68 -13.98 -1.37
CA ALA A 85 -6.44 -14.80 -0.41
C ALA A 85 -6.96 -16.11 -1.03
N ASN A 86 -7.20 -16.13 -2.35
CA ASN A 86 -7.63 -17.33 -3.08
C ASN A 86 -6.48 -18.28 -3.46
N GLY A 87 -5.22 -17.95 -3.11
CA GLY A 87 -4.04 -18.74 -3.43
C GLY A 87 -3.31 -18.37 -4.73
N ASP A 88 -3.86 -17.46 -5.54
CA ASP A 88 -3.16 -16.92 -6.70
C ASP A 88 -1.94 -16.10 -6.27
N VAL A 89 -0.94 -16.05 -7.14
CA VAL A 89 0.26 -15.23 -6.96
C VAL A 89 0.46 -14.34 -8.17
N ILE A 90 0.65 -13.04 -7.93
CA ILE A 90 1.05 -12.08 -8.95
C ILE A 90 2.54 -11.79 -8.78
N ALA A 91 3.34 -12.05 -9.80
CA ALA A 91 4.77 -11.78 -9.81
C ALA A 91 5.04 -10.40 -10.44
N CYS A 92 5.51 -9.46 -9.64
CA CYS A 92 5.81 -8.10 -10.10
C CYS A 92 7.29 -7.94 -10.41
N VAL A 93 7.60 -7.38 -11.56
CA VAL A 93 8.98 -7.10 -11.99
C VAL A 93 9.43 -5.74 -11.45
N ASP A 94 10.67 -5.66 -10.95
CA ASP A 94 11.29 -4.39 -10.56
C ASP A 94 11.53 -3.53 -11.80
N ARG A 95 10.92 -2.34 -11.84
CA ARG A 95 11.17 -1.34 -12.88
C ARG A 95 12.11 -0.23 -12.41
N ASN A 96 12.73 -0.41 -11.25
CA ASN A 96 13.61 0.54 -10.59
C ASN A 96 12.97 1.91 -10.34
N VAL A 97 11.66 1.91 -10.06
CA VAL A 97 10.88 3.11 -9.70
C VAL A 97 10.80 3.17 -8.18
N LYS A 98 11.60 4.05 -7.56
CA LYS A 98 11.86 4.06 -6.12
C LYS A 98 11.98 5.49 -5.61
N GLU A 99 11.56 5.68 -4.36
CA GLU A 99 11.68 6.95 -3.65
C GLU A 99 12.25 6.69 -2.26
N ALA A 100 13.17 7.55 -1.81
CA ALA A 100 13.70 7.51 -0.46
C ALA A 100 13.55 8.90 0.17
N ALA A 101 12.82 8.97 1.27
CA ALA A 101 12.55 10.21 2.00
C ALA A 101 12.21 9.88 3.46
N ASP A 102 12.59 10.76 4.39
CA ASP A 102 12.17 10.71 5.80
C ASP A 102 12.38 9.36 6.51
N GLY A 103 13.53 8.72 6.27
CA GLY A 103 13.84 7.40 6.85
C GLY A 103 12.92 6.30 6.35
N LYS A 104 12.39 6.43 5.13
CA LYS A 104 11.58 5.44 4.44
C LYS A 104 12.10 5.22 3.03
N THR A 105 11.96 4.00 2.55
CA THR A 105 12.14 3.65 1.15
C THR A 105 10.83 3.10 0.59
N SER A 106 10.42 3.63 -0.55
CA SER A 106 9.23 3.23 -1.30
C SER A 106 9.64 2.62 -2.63
N SER A 107 8.94 1.59 -3.07
CA SER A 107 9.09 1.03 -4.41
C SER A 107 7.74 0.81 -5.07
N TYR A 108 7.70 1.05 -6.37
CA TYR A 108 6.49 1.04 -7.18
C TYR A 108 6.50 -0.12 -8.16
N TYR A 109 5.41 -0.88 -8.17
CA TYR A 109 5.24 -2.08 -8.98
C TYR A 109 3.96 -1.98 -9.78
N TYR A 110 3.98 -2.41 -11.04
CA TYR A 110 2.88 -2.20 -11.97
C TYR A 110 2.16 -3.51 -12.25
N PHE A 111 0.83 -3.43 -12.22
CA PHE A 111 -0.06 -4.52 -12.62
C PHE A 111 -0.59 -4.27 -14.03
N THR A 112 -0.66 -5.34 -14.81
CA THR A 112 -1.46 -5.37 -16.03
C THR A 112 -2.96 -5.24 -15.71
N PRO A 113 -3.82 -4.93 -16.70
CA PRO A 113 -5.26 -4.86 -16.47
C PRO A 113 -5.85 -6.16 -15.92
N ALA A 114 -5.35 -7.32 -16.38
CA ALA A 114 -5.82 -8.62 -15.92
C ALA A 114 -5.45 -8.88 -14.45
N GLU A 115 -4.21 -8.58 -14.05
CA GLU A 115 -3.75 -8.69 -12.67
C GLU A 115 -4.49 -7.71 -11.75
N PHE A 116 -4.72 -6.48 -12.21
CA PHE A 116 -5.47 -5.49 -11.45
C PHE A 116 -6.93 -5.91 -11.24
N ASN A 117 -7.55 -6.55 -12.24
CA ASN A 117 -8.88 -7.13 -12.08
C ASN A 117 -8.89 -8.28 -11.05
N LYS A 118 -7.82 -9.07 -10.91
CA LYS A 118 -7.74 -10.05 -9.82
C LYS A 118 -7.76 -9.37 -8.45
N LEU A 119 -7.03 -8.27 -8.29
CA LEU A 119 -6.99 -7.49 -7.05
C LEU A 119 -8.34 -6.88 -6.67
N LYS A 120 -9.19 -6.55 -7.65
CA LYS A 120 -10.57 -6.11 -7.39
C LYS A 120 -11.46 -7.20 -6.80
N ASN A 121 -11.17 -8.47 -7.12
CA ASN A 121 -12.01 -9.60 -6.76
C ASN A 121 -11.46 -10.41 -5.58
N THR A 122 -10.21 -10.20 -5.19
CA THR A 122 -9.55 -11.01 -4.16
C THR A 122 -8.57 -10.20 -3.35
N ASP A 123 -8.68 -10.32 -2.03
CA ASP A 123 -7.82 -9.60 -1.11
C ASP A 123 -6.36 -9.99 -1.23
N ILE A 124 -5.49 -9.00 -1.03
CA ILE A 124 -4.07 -9.25 -0.83
C ILE A 124 -3.89 -9.90 0.54
N LYS A 125 -3.31 -11.09 0.56
CA LYS A 125 -3.00 -11.84 1.77
C LYS A 125 -1.60 -11.53 2.28
N ALA A 126 -0.62 -11.53 1.37
CA ALA A 126 0.78 -11.26 1.71
C ALA A 126 1.54 -10.65 0.54
N ILE A 127 2.64 -9.97 0.85
CA ILE A 127 3.59 -9.47 -0.15
C ILE A 127 4.99 -9.92 0.25
N ARG A 128 5.66 -10.63 -0.65
CA ARG A 128 7.04 -11.10 -0.48
C ARG A 128 7.97 -10.17 -1.24
N PHE A 129 8.95 -9.60 -0.55
CA PHE A 129 9.87 -8.60 -1.10
C PHE A 129 11.28 -8.79 -0.54
N ILE A 130 12.25 -8.11 -1.15
CA ILE A 130 13.66 -8.18 -0.77
C ILE A 130 14.12 -6.80 -0.31
N LEU A 131 14.82 -6.75 0.81
CA LEU A 131 15.60 -5.57 1.20
C LEU A 131 17.08 -5.82 0.94
N ALA A 132 17.71 -4.87 0.27
CA ALA A 132 19.14 -4.89 -0.02
C ALA A 132 19.76 -3.53 0.35
N GLY A 133 21.09 -3.52 0.49
CA GLY A 133 21.84 -2.32 0.87
C GLY A 133 22.54 -2.48 2.21
N GLY A 134 23.77 -3.00 2.14
CA GLY A 134 24.85 -2.88 3.13
C GLY A 134 24.67 -3.52 4.52
N PRO A 135 25.64 -4.32 5.02
CA PRO A 135 25.76 -4.60 6.44
C PRO A 135 26.46 -3.39 7.08
N THR A 136 25.74 -2.62 7.88
CA THR A 136 26.40 -1.80 8.90
C THR A 136 25.99 -2.38 10.22
N THR A 137 26.98 -2.68 11.03
CA THR A 137 27.07 -3.52 12.23
C THR A 137 25.91 -3.43 13.24
N PHE A 138 25.03 -2.43 13.11
CA PHE A 138 23.75 -2.28 13.81
C PHE A 138 22.74 -1.59 12.87
N GLY A 139 21.50 -2.08 12.78
CA GLY A 139 20.36 -1.25 12.34
C GLY A 139 19.35 -1.86 11.37
N ASN A 140 19.78 -2.50 10.26
CA ASN A 140 18.84 -2.97 9.23
C ASN A 140 19.12 -4.40 8.78
N GLN A 141 18.07 -5.23 8.75
CA GLN A 141 18.16 -6.57 8.17
C GLN A 141 18.00 -6.50 6.65
N THR A 142 18.94 -7.08 5.92
CA THR A 142 18.79 -7.35 4.48
C THR A 142 18.36 -8.80 4.28
N GLY A 143 17.72 -9.09 3.16
CA GLY A 143 17.22 -10.44 2.85
C GLY A 143 15.78 -10.46 2.38
N TYR A 144 15.13 -11.60 2.60
CA TYR A 144 13.78 -11.88 2.12
C TYR A 144 12.76 -11.67 3.23
N PHE A 145 11.78 -10.83 2.93
CA PHE A 145 10.73 -10.45 3.86
C PHE A 145 9.37 -10.81 3.31
N THR A 146 8.43 -11.04 4.20
CA THR A 146 7.02 -11.24 3.88
C THR A 146 6.23 -10.35 4.80
N THR A 147 5.44 -9.48 4.21
CA THR A 147 4.45 -8.69 4.94
C THR A 147 3.07 -9.32 4.74
N ILE A 148 2.24 -9.28 5.77
CA ILE A 148 0.96 -10.01 5.82
C ILE A 148 -0.19 -9.06 6.19
N ASN A 149 -1.31 -9.24 5.50
CA ASN A 149 -2.59 -8.67 5.86
C ASN A 149 -3.26 -9.62 6.87
N ARG A 150 -2.98 -9.47 8.17
CA ARG A 150 -3.36 -10.46 9.20
C ARG A 150 -4.54 -10.00 10.07
N THR A 151 -5.48 -10.91 10.29
CA THR A 151 -6.68 -10.78 11.14
C THR A 151 -6.47 -10.91 12.64
N ALA A 152 -5.34 -11.46 13.09
CA ALA A 152 -5.06 -11.67 14.51
C ALA A 152 -3.56 -11.57 14.76
N TYR A 153 -3.09 -10.38 15.11
CA TYR A 153 -1.84 -10.26 15.85
C TYR A 153 -2.20 -10.04 17.31
N PHE A 154 -1.42 -10.58 18.25
CA PHE A 154 -1.60 -10.31 19.68
C PHE A 154 -1.60 -8.79 19.90
N SER A 155 -2.78 -8.20 19.98
CA SER A 155 -3.01 -6.84 20.43
C SER A 155 -3.07 -6.90 21.95
N THR A 156 -2.35 -6.01 22.61
CA THR A 156 -2.64 -5.76 24.02
C THR A 156 -4.08 -5.24 24.11
N ALA A 157 -4.70 -5.30 25.29
CA ALA A 157 -6.06 -4.79 25.49
C ALA A 157 -6.24 -3.30 25.09
N PHE A 158 -5.14 -2.57 24.85
CA PHE A 158 -5.09 -1.16 24.48
C PHE A 158 -4.77 -0.89 23.01
N ASP A 159 -4.43 -1.91 22.22
CA ASP A 159 -4.10 -1.73 20.81
C ASP A 159 -5.36 -1.78 19.94
N THR A 160 -5.73 -0.60 19.41
CA THR A 160 -6.93 -0.36 18.60
C THR A 160 -6.63 -0.24 17.10
N SER A 161 -5.39 -0.52 16.68
CA SER A 161 -4.99 -0.39 15.27
C SER A 161 -5.73 -1.40 14.38
N LYS A 162 -6.19 -0.95 13.21
CA LYS A 162 -6.78 -1.83 12.18
C LYS A 162 -5.65 -2.61 11.53
N LYS A 163 -5.65 -3.93 11.71
CA LYS A 163 -4.61 -4.83 11.18
C LYS A 163 -5.05 -5.63 9.96
N THR A 164 -6.31 -5.45 9.56
CA THR A 164 -6.94 -6.18 8.46
C THR A 164 -7.62 -5.21 7.52
N PHE A 165 -7.36 -5.42 6.24
CA PHE A 165 -7.88 -4.56 5.19
C PHE A 165 -8.58 -5.41 4.13
N ASN A 166 -9.84 -5.06 3.85
CA ASN A 166 -10.58 -5.58 2.70
C ASN A 166 -10.12 -4.80 1.46
N THR A 167 -8.90 -5.11 1.03
CA THR A 167 -8.21 -4.51 -0.10
C THR A 167 -9.03 -4.62 -1.38
N ALA A 168 -9.69 -5.76 -1.64
CA ALA A 168 -10.48 -5.99 -2.85
C ALA A 168 -11.65 -5.00 -2.96
N SER A 169 -12.37 -4.79 -1.84
CA SER A 169 -13.48 -3.85 -1.80
C SER A 169 -12.99 -2.41 -2.02
N ALA A 170 -11.89 -2.02 -1.39
CA ALA A 170 -11.33 -0.68 -1.58
C ALA A 170 -10.79 -0.44 -3.00
N ILE A 171 -10.11 -1.42 -3.59
CA ILE A 171 -9.59 -1.34 -4.98
C ILE A 171 -10.76 -1.34 -5.99
N SER A 172 -11.88 -1.99 -5.66
CA SER A 172 -13.09 -1.97 -6.50
C SER A 172 -13.75 -0.60 -6.58
N LEU A 173 -13.55 0.25 -5.57
CA LEU A 173 -14.02 1.64 -5.56
C LEU A 173 -13.13 2.58 -6.40
N LEU A 174 -11.98 2.10 -6.92
CA LEU A 174 -11.10 2.84 -7.83
C LEU A 174 -11.53 2.76 -9.30
#